data_AF-A0A2P5NUI8-F1
#
_entry.id   AF-A0A2P5NUI8-F1
#
_cell.length_a   1.000
_cell.length_b   1.000
_cell.length_c   1.000
_cell.angle_alpha   90.00
_cell.angle_beta   90.00
_cell.angle_gamma   90.00
#
_symmetry.space_group_name_H-M   'P 1'
#
loop_
_entity.id
_entity.type
_entity.pdbx_description
1 polymer ?
#
loop_
_entity_poly.entity_id
_entity_poly.type
_entity_poly.pdbx_seq_one_letter_code
_entity_poly.pdbx_strand_id
1 'polypeptide(L)'
;MALKGLVSLLKMPIVLWQRFWYAVLSIHLPIAYKLAEIFTIIITCGMVTLGVVIGRDQTDMLERQMIDSSTTVVRLFGQIAEEPLLADDNLTLTGVVNNLVEQNELLDAAAIYTVDLKPIVNAGPLPGEATIGANAGHESMFHYNVTSETEDSSKILVGLLNPMQVEGTIVGYAFIGLDRTKLEAAKEQTLETVAIATMLLVLMGFIASIILGKRLSRPIHQLVNASRAIAAGDYEVRFNGRRSDELGQLMTAMNEMSEKLLEKERVEQTFSRYVAPKVAKELLANSDLADLGGRNVNASVLFADIVGFTTLSEKMPPDKVSELLNEYFGYIAEIVHMYHGHIDKYIGDCVMAVFGAPGQDDLHAQHAVECAVLIQDMVAVLNEKRKSLGLTELMFHIGVNSGNMLAGNIGSSERMDYTVMGRAVNIASRLSGAALPGGVLISDATYEAIQKNGHIQCKPAGVVTLRGSAQPLATFIVEDIIGLRRHLVKSRLYEILKYSEEAV
;
A
#
# COMPACT_ATOMS: atom_id res chain seq x y z
N MET A 1 -24.31 23.44 -33.35
CA MET A 1 -24.98 23.51 -32.03
C MET A 1 -24.06 23.09 -30.87
N ALA A 2 -23.20 22.07 -31.03
CA ALA A 2 -22.26 21.59 -29.99
C ALA A 2 -21.20 22.62 -29.51
N LEU A 3 -20.66 23.46 -30.41
CA LEU A 3 -19.65 24.48 -30.03
C LEU A 3 -20.18 25.55 -29.05
N LYS A 4 -21.46 25.93 -29.15
CA LYS A 4 -22.07 26.92 -28.23
C LYS A 4 -22.21 26.38 -26.80
N GLY A 5 -22.40 25.06 -26.65
CA GLY A 5 -22.43 24.39 -25.34
C GLY A 5 -21.04 24.38 -24.69
N LEU A 6 -19.99 24.08 -25.44
CA LEU A 6 -18.61 24.00 -24.94
C LEU A 6 -18.06 25.37 -24.48
N VAL A 7 -18.39 26.45 -25.18
CA VAL A 7 -18.01 27.82 -24.80
C VAL A 7 -18.73 28.27 -23.51
N SER A 8 -19.92 27.75 -23.21
CA SER A 8 -20.64 28.04 -21.96
C SER A 8 -20.01 27.37 -20.74
N LEU A 9 -19.44 26.16 -20.91
CA LEU A 9 -18.72 25.43 -19.88
C LEU A 9 -17.38 26.08 -19.50
N LEU A 10 -16.72 26.74 -20.45
CA LEU A 10 -15.51 27.53 -20.22
C LEU A 10 -15.77 28.86 -19.47
N LYS A 11 -17.02 29.33 -19.42
CA LYS A 11 -17.42 30.55 -18.69
C LYS A 11 -17.93 30.29 -17.28
N MET A 12 -17.93 29.04 -16.80
CA MET A 12 -18.35 28.74 -15.43
C MET A 12 -17.37 29.34 -14.40
N PRO A 13 -17.87 29.87 -13.26
CA PRO A 13 -17.02 30.32 -12.16
C PRO A 13 -16.14 29.16 -11.65
N ILE A 14 -14.87 29.45 -11.34
CA ILE A 14 -13.86 28.49 -10.84
C ILE A 14 -14.39 27.60 -9.69
N VAL A 15 -15.28 28.15 -8.85
CA VAL A 15 -15.90 27.45 -7.71
C VAL A 15 -16.81 26.29 -8.13
N LEU A 16 -17.52 26.41 -9.27
CA LEU A 16 -18.35 25.33 -9.82
C LEU A 16 -17.49 24.24 -10.44
N TRP A 17 -16.37 24.62 -11.06
CA TRP A 17 -15.35 23.68 -11.55
C TRP A 17 -14.70 22.89 -10.41
N GLN A 18 -14.37 23.55 -9.30
CA GLN A 18 -13.87 22.89 -8.09
C GLN A 18 -14.89 21.91 -7.52
N ARG A 19 -16.16 22.30 -7.38
CA ARG A 19 -17.23 21.42 -6.86
C ARG A 19 -17.44 20.19 -7.74
N PHE A 20 -17.42 20.36 -9.06
CA PHE A 20 -17.54 19.25 -10.01
C PHE A 20 -16.36 18.29 -9.88
N TRP A 21 -15.13 18.82 -9.83
CA TRP A 21 -13.93 17.99 -9.66
C TRP A 21 -13.89 17.25 -8.32
N TYR A 22 -14.30 17.91 -7.23
CA TYR A 22 -14.46 17.27 -5.91
C TYR A 22 -15.51 16.14 -5.93
N ALA A 23 -16.63 16.33 -6.63
CA ALA A 23 -17.65 15.30 -6.76
C ALA A 23 -17.14 14.09 -7.57
N VAL A 24 -16.43 14.31 -8.68
CA VAL A 24 -15.81 13.24 -9.48
C VAL A 24 -14.70 12.52 -8.69
N LEU A 25 -13.88 13.25 -7.93
CA LEU A 25 -12.85 12.68 -7.06
C LEU A 25 -13.41 11.88 -5.88
N SER A 26 -14.64 12.16 -5.43
CA SER A 26 -15.29 11.48 -4.30
C SER A 26 -15.78 10.06 -4.63
N ILE A 27 -15.91 9.72 -5.91
CA ILE A 27 -16.30 8.36 -6.34
C ILE A 27 -15.14 7.40 -6.06
N HIS A 28 -15.42 6.29 -5.38
CA HIS A 28 -14.44 5.23 -5.05
C HIS A 28 -14.12 4.35 -6.27
N LEU A 29 -13.60 4.98 -7.33
CA LEU A 29 -13.02 4.28 -8.47
C LEU A 29 -11.52 4.05 -8.22
N PRO A 30 -10.97 2.87 -8.60
CA PRO A 30 -9.53 2.63 -8.54
C PRO A 30 -8.76 3.72 -9.27
N ILE A 31 -7.61 4.12 -8.73
CA ILE A 31 -6.78 5.24 -9.25
C ILE A 31 -6.49 5.09 -10.76
N ALA A 32 -6.34 3.86 -11.24
CA ALA A 32 -6.17 3.53 -12.65
C ALA A 32 -7.26 4.13 -13.56
N TYR A 33 -8.53 4.07 -13.15
CA TYR A 33 -9.65 4.56 -13.96
C TYR A 33 -9.71 6.08 -13.97
N LYS A 34 -9.42 6.73 -12.83
CA LYS A 34 -9.36 8.20 -12.74
C LYS A 34 -8.25 8.76 -13.64
N LEU A 35 -7.06 8.17 -13.60
CA LEU A 35 -5.96 8.56 -14.48
C LEU A 35 -6.32 8.33 -15.95
N ALA A 36 -6.95 7.19 -16.27
CA ALA A 36 -7.31 6.89 -17.64
C ALA A 36 -8.33 7.86 -18.21
N GLU A 37 -9.31 8.27 -17.40
CA GLU A 37 -10.29 9.29 -17.77
C GLU A 37 -9.63 10.65 -18.02
N ILE A 38 -8.74 11.10 -17.13
CA ILE A 38 -7.99 12.36 -17.29
C ILE A 38 -7.18 12.36 -18.58
N PHE A 39 -6.40 11.30 -18.85
CA PHE A 39 -5.59 11.22 -20.06
C PHE A 39 -6.45 11.18 -21.32
N THR A 40 -7.56 10.45 -21.30
CA THR A 40 -8.49 10.39 -22.44
C THR A 40 -9.08 11.77 -22.72
N ILE A 41 -9.53 12.51 -21.70
CA ILE A 41 -10.07 13.86 -21.85
C ILE A 41 -9.02 14.82 -22.44
N ILE A 42 -7.77 14.78 -21.96
CA ILE A 42 -6.68 15.63 -22.47
C ILE A 42 -6.40 15.31 -23.94
N ILE A 43 -6.28 14.02 -24.29
CA ILE A 43 -6.02 13.59 -25.68
C ILE A 43 -7.18 14.01 -26.58
N THR A 44 -8.43 13.77 -26.18
CA THR A 44 -9.61 14.15 -26.96
C THR A 44 -9.68 15.66 -27.17
N CYS A 45 -9.45 16.45 -26.12
CA CYS A 45 -9.45 17.91 -26.23
C CYS A 45 -8.35 18.41 -27.18
N GLY A 46 -7.14 17.84 -27.07
CA GLY A 46 -6.03 18.15 -27.97
C GLY A 46 -6.35 17.83 -29.43
N MET A 47 -6.89 16.64 -29.71
CA MET A 47 -7.22 16.20 -31.06
C MET A 47 -8.35 17.01 -31.69
N VAL A 48 -9.39 17.33 -30.92
CA VAL A 48 -10.49 18.20 -31.40
C VAL A 48 -9.97 19.60 -31.72
N THR A 49 -9.11 20.15 -30.87
CA THR A 49 -8.52 21.47 -31.11
C THR A 49 -7.67 21.47 -32.38
N LEU A 50 -6.81 20.46 -32.53
CA LEU A 50 -5.96 20.30 -33.72
C LEU A 50 -6.80 20.13 -35.00
N GLY A 51 -7.86 19.30 -34.95
CA GLY A 51 -8.75 19.08 -36.08
C GLY A 51 -9.49 20.35 -36.52
N VAL A 52 -9.92 21.20 -35.57
CA VAL A 52 -10.55 22.49 -35.88
C VAL A 52 -9.54 23.47 -36.51
N VAL A 53 -8.30 23.51 -36.03
CA VAL A 53 -7.25 24.38 -36.59
C VAL A 53 -6.91 23.95 -38.02
N ILE A 54 -6.60 22.66 -38.23
CA ILE A 54 -6.27 22.12 -39.56
C ILE A 54 -7.42 22.34 -40.54
N GLY A 55 -8.65 22.03 -40.13
CA GLY A 55 -9.82 22.19 -41.00
C GLY A 55 -10.06 23.64 -41.42
N ARG A 56 -9.80 24.62 -40.54
CA ARG A 56 -9.91 26.05 -40.88
C ARG A 56 -8.80 26.49 -41.81
N ASP A 57 -7.56 26.23 -41.45
CA ASP A 57 -6.40 26.69 -42.22
C ASP A 57 -6.41 26.12 -43.65
N GLN A 58 -6.79 24.85 -43.81
CA GLN A 58 -6.87 24.22 -45.12
C GLN A 58 -8.03 24.78 -45.97
N THR A 59 -9.19 25.05 -45.37
CA THR A 59 -10.33 25.64 -46.10
C THR A 59 -9.99 27.06 -46.56
N ASP A 60 -9.42 27.88 -45.68
CA ASP A 60 -9.03 29.26 -45.99
C ASP A 60 -7.94 29.31 -47.07
N MET A 61 -6.99 28.37 -47.02
CA MET A 61 -5.94 28.25 -48.03
C MET A 61 -6.51 27.89 -49.41
N LEU A 62 -7.40 26.89 -49.48
CA LEU A 62 -8.02 26.46 -50.73
C LEU A 62 -8.90 27.56 -51.34
N GLU A 63 -9.66 28.28 -50.51
CA GLU A 63 -10.51 29.39 -50.98
C GLU A 63 -9.65 30.54 -51.53
N ARG A 64 -8.56 30.91 -50.87
CA ARG A 64 -7.61 31.91 -51.38
C ARG A 64 -6.96 31.48 -52.69
N GLN A 65 -6.47 30.24 -52.76
CA GLN A 65 -5.84 29.71 -53.97
C GLN A 65 -6.80 29.67 -55.16
N MET A 66 -8.07 29.31 -54.91
CA MET A 66 -9.12 29.36 -55.92
C MET A 66 -9.33 30.80 -56.42
N ILE A 67 -9.51 31.76 -55.51
CA ILE A 67 -9.73 33.17 -55.84
C ILE A 67 -8.55 33.75 -56.65
N ASP A 68 -7.31 33.53 -56.21
CA ASP A 68 -6.12 34.03 -56.91
C ASP A 68 -5.95 33.40 -58.30
N SER A 69 -6.31 32.12 -58.45
CA SER A 69 -6.30 31.45 -59.75
C SER A 69 -7.38 32.00 -60.67
N SER A 70 -8.61 32.18 -60.16
CA SER A 70 -9.75 32.66 -60.94
C SER A 70 -9.61 34.12 -61.38
N THR A 71 -9.05 35.00 -60.54
CA THR A 71 -8.74 36.39 -60.92
C THR A 71 -7.72 36.45 -62.05
N THR A 72 -6.71 35.57 -62.02
CA THR A 72 -5.75 35.43 -63.12
C THR A 72 -6.42 34.94 -64.40
N VAL A 73 -7.31 33.95 -64.29
CA VAL A 73 -8.06 33.40 -65.43
C VAL A 73 -8.98 34.45 -66.06
N VAL A 74 -9.77 35.21 -65.29
CA VAL A 74 -10.67 36.24 -65.85
C VAL A 74 -9.90 37.38 -66.51
N ARG A 75 -8.72 37.73 -65.99
CA ARG A 75 -7.86 38.76 -66.57
C ARG A 75 -7.26 38.31 -67.90
N LEU A 76 -6.71 37.09 -67.95
CA LEU A 76 -6.19 36.51 -69.20
C LEU A 76 -7.29 36.32 -70.22
N PHE A 77 -8.46 35.86 -69.79
CA PHE A 77 -9.65 35.72 -70.64
C PHE A 77 -10.05 37.07 -71.25
N GLY A 78 -10.07 38.14 -70.44
CA GLY A 78 -10.30 39.49 -70.94
C GLY A 78 -9.27 39.92 -71.98
N GLN A 79 -7.98 39.71 -71.72
CA GLN A 79 -6.91 40.06 -72.67
C GLN A 79 -7.03 39.33 -74.02
N ILE A 80 -7.40 38.05 -74.02
CA ILE A 80 -7.61 37.28 -75.26
C ILE A 80 -8.86 37.76 -76.01
N ALA A 81 -9.86 38.25 -75.28
CA ALA A 81 -11.12 38.74 -75.83
C ALA A 81 -11.06 40.18 -76.36
N GLU A 82 -10.04 40.98 -75.99
CA GLU A 82 -9.93 42.39 -76.37
C GLU A 82 -9.89 42.61 -77.89
N GLU A 83 -9.00 41.93 -78.61
CA GLU A 83 -8.87 42.08 -80.06
C GLU A 83 -10.13 41.65 -80.82
N PRO A 84 -10.69 40.44 -80.59
CA PRO A 84 -11.91 40.03 -81.29
C PRO A 84 -13.13 40.88 -80.91
N LEU A 85 -13.19 41.42 -79.68
CA LEU A 85 -14.25 42.34 -79.27
C LEU A 85 -14.20 43.66 -80.04
N LEU A 86 -13.03 44.25 -80.22
CA LEU A 86 -12.86 45.46 -81.02
C LEU A 86 -13.14 45.23 -82.52
N ALA A 87 -12.91 44.00 -83.00
CA ALA A 87 -13.17 43.58 -84.36
C ALA A 87 -14.63 43.13 -84.62
N ASP A 88 -15.48 43.11 -83.58
CA ASP A 88 -16.86 42.56 -83.61
C ASP A 88 -16.92 41.10 -84.13
N ASP A 89 -15.87 40.32 -83.86
CA ASP A 89 -15.75 38.91 -84.24
C ASP A 89 -16.40 37.99 -83.20
N ASN A 90 -17.73 37.97 -83.25
CA ASN A 90 -18.55 37.16 -82.35
C ASN A 90 -18.30 35.65 -82.48
N LEU A 91 -17.84 35.17 -83.63
CA LEU A 91 -17.56 33.75 -83.83
C LEU A 91 -16.32 33.32 -83.02
N THR A 92 -15.24 34.10 -83.10
CA THR A 92 -14.03 33.87 -82.31
C THR A 92 -14.31 34.04 -80.82
N LEU A 93 -15.06 35.08 -80.42
CA LEU A 93 -15.45 35.27 -79.02
C LEU A 93 -16.28 34.12 -78.46
N THR A 94 -17.23 33.58 -79.23
CA THR A 94 -18.02 32.40 -78.85
C THR A 94 -17.10 31.20 -78.63
N GLY A 95 -16.10 31.01 -79.49
CA GLY A 95 -15.10 29.97 -79.35
C GLY A 95 -14.28 30.10 -78.06
N VAL A 96 -13.79 31.30 -77.73
CA VAL A 96 -13.02 31.54 -76.49
C VAL A 96 -13.89 31.32 -75.25
N VAL A 97 -15.12 31.82 -75.23
CA VAL A 97 -16.07 31.67 -74.10
C VAL A 97 -16.42 30.21 -73.85
N ASN A 98 -16.82 29.47 -74.89
CA ASN A 98 -17.21 28.07 -74.74
C ASN A 98 -16.02 27.20 -74.31
N ASN A 99 -14.85 27.42 -74.91
CA ASN A 99 -13.65 26.65 -74.59
C ASN A 99 -13.21 26.87 -73.13
N LEU A 100 -13.39 28.07 -72.59
CA LEU A 100 -13.05 28.38 -71.20
C LEU A 100 -13.92 27.60 -70.20
N VAL A 101 -15.22 27.46 -70.47
CA VAL A 101 -16.15 26.70 -69.62
C VAL A 101 -15.95 25.18 -69.81
N GLU A 102 -15.77 24.71 -71.05
CA GLU A 102 -15.59 23.29 -71.34
C GLU A 102 -14.25 22.72 -70.83
N GLN A 103 -13.16 23.49 -70.87
CA GLN A 103 -11.85 23.02 -70.41
C GLN A 103 -11.60 23.21 -68.92
N ASN A 104 -12.44 23.97 -68.21
CA ASN A 104 -12.21 24.28 -66.80
C ASN A 104 -13.34 23.75 -65.92
N GLU A 105 -13.04 22.67 -65.23
CA GLU A 105 -13.93 21.98 -64.31
C GLU A 105 -14.48 22.83 -63.14
N LEU A 106 -13.93 24.02 -62.90
CA LEU A 106 -14.37 24.96 -61.85
C LEU A 106 -15.26 26.08 -62.37
N LEU A 107 -15.34 26.26 -63.70
CA LEU A 107 -16.11 27.31 -64.34
C LEU A 107 -17.42 26.75 -64.85
N ASP A 108 -18.53 27.33 -64.39
CA ASP A 108 -19.87 26.95 -64.81
C ASP A 108 -20.46 28.01 -65.78
N ALA A 109 -19.90 29.22 -65.78
CA ALA A 109 -20.28 30.29 -66.69
C ALA A 109 -19.09 31.15 -67.13
N ALA A 110 -19.18 31.71 -68.33
CA ALA A 110 -18.30 32.76 -68.81
C ALA A 110 -19.08 33.69 -69.76
N ALA A 111 -18.78 34.98 -69.76
CA ALA A 111 -19.40 35.92 -70.68
C ALA A 111 -18.52 37.13 -70.97
N ILE A 112 -18.82 37.77 -72.09
CA ILE A 112 -18.28 39.08 -72.44
C ILE A 112 -19.44 40.05 -72.53
N TYR A 113 -19.35 41.13 -71.77
CA TYR A 113 -20.35 42.19 -71.72
C TYR A 113 -19.85 43.43 -72.47
N THR A 114 -20.77 44.12 -73.14
CA THR A 114 -20.54 45.46 -73.67
C THR A 114 -20.33 46.49 -72.54
N VAL A 115 -19.94 47.71 -72.90
CA VAL A 115 -19.91 48.86 -71.99
C VAL A 115 -21.29 49.14 -71.38
N ASP A 116 -22.37 48.85 -72.11
CA ASP A 116 -23.76 48.93 -71.65
C ASP A 116 -24.20 47.73 -70.77
N LEU A 117 -23.26 46.86 -70.39
CA LEU A 117 -23.48 45.70 -69.53
C LEU A 117 -24.45 44.66 -70.11
N LYS A 118 -24.55 44.60 -71.45
CA LYS A 118 -25.30 43.56 -72.15
C LYS A 118 -24.36 42.44 -72.59
N PRO A 119 -24.72 41.16 -72.38
CA PRO A 119 -23.88 40.05 -72.82
C PRO A 119 -23.86 39.97 -74.36
N ILE A 120 -22.65 39.91 -74.93
CA ILE A 120 -22.42 39.73 -76.37
C ILE A 120 -22.37 38.24 -76.70
N VAL A 121 -21.56 37.52 -75.92
CA VAL A 121 -21.42 36.07 -75.97
C VAL A 121 -21.36 35.53 -74.55
N ASN A 122 -21.95 34.35 -74.33
CA ASN A 122 -21.94 33.69 -73.04
C ASN A 122 -21.99 32.17 -73.16
N ALA A 123 -21.44 31.52 -72.16
CA ALA A 123 -21.59 30.11 -71.86
C ALA A 123 -22.08 30.00 -70.42
N GLY A 124 -23.06 29.13 -70.16
CA GLY A 124 -23.58 28.89 -68.83
C GLY A 124 -24.50 29.99 -68.27
N PRO A 125 -24.92 29.85 -67.01
CA PRO A 125 -25.89 30.73 -66.37
C PRO A 125 -25.29 32.08 -65.95
N LEU A 126 -25.96 33.17 -66.32
CA LEU A 126 -25.49 34.52 -66.02
C LEU A 126 -26.25 35.17 -64.85
N PRO A 127 -25.59 36.06 -64.09
CA PRO A 127 -26.26 36.92 -63.13
C PRO A 127 -27.21 37.91 -63.83
N GLY A 128 -28.26 38.34 -63.13
CA GLY A 128 -29.18 39.36 -63.65
C GLY A 128 -28.48 40.72 -63.85
N GLU A 129 -28.99 41.52 -64.80
CA GLU A 129 -28.38 42.81 -65.20
C GLU A 129 -28.13 43.76 -64.03
N ALA A 130 -29.03 43.80 -63.03
CA ALA A 130 -28.86 44.62 -61.83
C ALA A 130 -27.64 44.22 -60.99
N THR A 131 -27.31 42.92 -60.94
CA THR A 131 -26.15 42.39 -60.21
C THR A 131 -24.85 42.72 -60.94
N ILE A 132 -24.85 42.66 -62.27
CA ILE A 132 -23.69 43.08 -63.08
C ILE A 132 -23.46 44.58 -62.95
N GLY A 133 -24.51 45.40 -63.06
CA GLY A 133 -24.39 46.86 -62.95
C GLY A 133 -23.90 47.36 -61.60
N ALA A 134 -24.27 46.68 -60.51
CA ALA A 134 -23.78 47.00 -59.17
C ALA A 134 -22.27 46.72 -58.97
N ASN A 135 -21.68 45.89 -59.83
CA ASN A 135 -20.30 45.40 -59.70
C ASN A 135 -19.39 45.84 -60.87
N ALA A 136 -19.89 46.70 -61.77
CA ALA A 136 -19.17 47.20 -62.93
C ALA A 136 -18.14 48.29 -62.57
N GLY A 137 -17.19 48.55 -63.47
CA GLY A 137 -16.20 49.62 -63.38
C GLY A 137 -14.87 49.26 -62.70
N HIS A 138 -14.80 48.17 -61.93
CA HIS A 138 -13.56 47.66 -61.33
C HIS A 138 -13.56 46.14 -61.26
N GLU A 139 -12.40 45.54 -60.97
CA GLU A 139 -12.33 44.10 -60.67
C GLU A 139 -13.20 43.79 -59.44
N SER A 140 -14.18 42.92 -59.60
CA SER A 140 -15.19 42.67 -58.57
C SER A 140 -15.55 41.19 -58.46
N MET A 141 -15.82 40.77 -57.23
CA MET A 141 -16.25 39.42 -56.89
C MET A 141 -17.57 39.50 -56.13
N PHE A 142 -18.55 38.72 -56.54
CA PHE A 142 -19.88 38.73 -55.94
C PHE A 142 -20.53 37.35 -56.01
N HIS A 143 -21.47 37.10 -55.11
CA HIS A 143 -22.28 35.87 -55.14
C HIS A 143 -23.55 36.13 -55.95
N TYR A 144 -23.95 35.17 -56.78
CA TYR A 144 -25.21 35.23 -57.49
C TYR A 144 -25.89 33.86 -57.48
N ASN A 145 -27.21 33.89 -57.42
CA ASN A 145 -28.01 32.67 -57.41
C ASN A 145 -28.41 32.32 -58.83
N VAL A 146 -28.27 31.05 -59.17
CA VAL A 146 -28.75 30.47 -60.41
C VAL A 146 -29.88 29.52 -60.08
N THR A 147 -31.06 29.81 -60.62
CA THR A 147 -32.17 28.86 -60.71
C THR A 147 -32.00 28.08 -62.00
N SER A 148 -31.64 26.80 -61.90
CA SER A 148 -31.60 25.91 -63.06
C SER A 148 -33.04 25.58 -63.51
N GLU A 149 -33.30 25.56 -64.81
CA GLU A 149 -34.59 25.11 -65.36
C GLU A 149 -34.77 23.58 -65.27
N THR A 150 -33.71 22.83 -64.96
CA THR A 150 -33.68 21.35 -64.99
C THR A 150 -33.48 20.67 -63.63
N GLU A 151 -33.07 21.40 -62.58
CA GLU A 151 -32.91 20.90 -61.21
C GLU A 151 -33.64 21.83 -60.23
N ASP A 152 -34.50 21.28 -59.36
CA ASP A 152 -35.29 21.99 -58.33
C ASP A 152 -34.43 22.54 -57.17
N SER A 153 -33.20 22.96 -57.47
CA SER A 153 -32.19 23.43 -56.53
C SER A 153 -31.54 24.71 -57.04
N SER A 154 -31.57 25.77 -56.22
CA SER A 154 -30.82 27.00 -56.48
C SER A 154 -29.33 26.78 -56.16
N LYS A 155 -28.45 26.95 -57.16
CA LYS A 155 -27.00 26.94 -56.95
C LYS A 155 -26.50 28.37 -56.71
N ILE A 156 -25.59 28.56 -55.76
CA ILE A 156 -24.95 29.85 -55.51
C ILE A 156 -23.57 29.81 -56.17
N LEU A 157 -23.40 30.61 -57.22
CA LEU A 157 -22.13 30.74 -57.92
C LEU A 157 -21.39 32.00 -57.46
N VAL A 158 -20.06 31.98 -57.60
CA VAL A 158 -19.24 33.18 -57.40
C VAL A 158 -18.89 33.78 -58.76
N GLY A 159 -19.41 34.97 -59.01
CA GLY A 159 -19.09 35.76 -60.19
C GLY A 159 -17.83 36.57 -59.97
N LEU A 160 -16.91 36.54 -60.94
CA LEU A 160 -15.84 37.52 -61.07
C LEU A 160 -16.05 38.32 -62.35
N LEU A 161 -15.98 39.65 -62.22
CA LEU A 161 -16.09 40.58 -63.33
C LEU A 161 -14.80 41.41 -63.40
N ASN A 162 -14.22 41.49 -64.58
CA ASN A 162 -13.00 42.25 -64.84
C ASN A 162 -13.20 43.20 -66.02
N PRO A 163 -12.97 44.52 -65.86
CA PRO A 163 -13.03 45.46 -66.98
C PRO A 163 -11.88 45.22 -67.96
N MET A 164 -12.20 45.22 -69.25
CA MET A 164 -11.22 45.21 -70.33
C MET A 164 -10.95 46.66 -70.75
N GLN A 165 -9.67 47.04 -70.82
CA GLN A 165 -9.28 48.44 -71.04
C GLN A 165 -8.23 48.55 -72.14
N VAL A 166 -8.51 49.42 -73.11
CA VAL A 166 -7.57 49.75 -74.19
C VAL A 166 -7.27 51.24 -74.10
N GLU A 167 -5.99 51.59 -73.98
CA GLU A 167 -5.52 52.98 -73.78
C GLU A 167 -6.24 53.72 -72.62
N GLY A 168 -6.65 52.99 -71.57
CA GLY A 168 -7.34 53.55 -70.40
C GLY A 168 -8.85 53.74 -70.56
N THR A 169 -9.44 53.31 -71.68
CA THR A 169 -10.90 53.32 -71.90
C THR A 169 -11.46 51.92 -71.73
N ILE A 170 -12.53 51.76 -70.95
CA ILE A 170 -13.22 50.48 -70.79
C ILE A 170 -13.95 50.14 -72.09
N VAL A 171 -13.58 49.02 -72.72
CA VAL A 171 -14.16 48.54 -73.98
C VAL A 171 -15.24 47.46 -73.75
N GLY A 172 -15.23 46.84 -72.57
CA GLY A 172 -16.20 45.82 -72.16
C GLY A 172 -15.82 45.18 -70.83
N TYR A 173 -16.50 44.11 -70.46
CA TYR A 173 -16.20 43.34 -69.25
C TYR A 173 -16.11 41.85 -69.54
N ALA A 174 -15.07 41.22 -69.00
CA ALA A 174 -14.93 39.76 -68.98
C ALA A 174 -15.51 39.23 -67.67
N PHE A 175 -16.32 38.18 -67.77
CA PHE A 175 -17.00 37.56 -66.63
C PHE A 175 -16.74 36.06 -66.59
N ILE A 176 -16.55 35.53 -65.39
CA ILE A 176 -16.56 34.09 -65.11
C ILE A 176 -17.42 33.78 -63.89
N GLY A 177 -18.11 32.64 -63.91
CA GLY A 177 -18.89 32.09 -62.81
C GLY A 177 -18.26 30.79 -62.31
N LEU A 178 -17.91 30.76 -61.02
CA LEU A 178 -17.30 29.61 -60.35
C LEU A 178 -18.33 28.77 -59.61
N ASP A 179 -18.23 27.46 -59.75
CA ASP A 179 -18.98 26.51 -58.93
C ASP A 179 -18.19 26.11 -57.67
N ARG A 180 -18.77 26.40 -56.50
CA ARG A 180 -18.20 26.05 -55.19
C ARG A 180 -18.51 24.62 -54.76
N THR A 181 -19.39 23.89 -55.43
CA THR A 181 -19.79 22.53 -55.02
C THR A 181 -18.60 21.58 -54.90
N LYS A 182 -17.62 21.67 -55.80
CA LYS A 182 -16.38 20.87 -55.73
C LYS A 182 -15.50 21.24 -54.54
N LEU A 183 -15.46 22.51 -54.16
CA LEU A 183 -14.74 22.99 -52.97
C LEU A 183 -15.44 22.50 -51.69
N GLU A 184 -16.76 22.52 -51.67
CA GLU A 184 -17.57 22.01 -50.56
C GLU A 184 -17.41 20.49 -50.39
N ALA A 185 -17.41 19.73 -51.49
CA ALA A 185 -17.14 18.30 -51.49
C ALA A 185 -15.72 17.98 -50.98
N ALA A 186 -14.70 18.72 -51.44
CA ALA A 186 -13.32 18.56 -50.95
C ALA A 186 -13.18 18.87 -49.45
N LYS A 187 -13.94 19.86 -48.95
CA LYS A 187 -14.03 20.18 -47.52
C LYS A 187 -14.69 19.08 -46.72
N GLU A 188 -15.81 18.53 -47.21
CA GLU A 188 -16.52 17.44 -46.53
C GLU A 188 -15.66 16.18 -46.42
N GLN A 189 -14.96 15.80 -47.49
CA GLN A 189 -14.01 14.68 -47.51
C GLN A 189 -12.84 14.88 -46.52
N THR A 190 -12.33 16.11 -46.42
CA THR A 190 -11.27 16.45 -45.46
C THR A 190 -11.77 16.32 -44.02
N LEU A 191 -12.98 16.83 -43.72
CA LEU A 191 -13.59 16.73 -42.41
C LEU A 191 -13.84 15.26 -42.00
N GLU A 192 -14.32 14.43 -42.92
CA GLU A 192 -14.53 13.00 -42.68
C GLU A 192 -13.20 12.29 -42.33
N THR A 193 -12.16 12.54 -43.11
CA THR A 193 -10.82 11.95 -42.88
C THR A 193 -10.26 12.34 -41.52
N VAL A 194 -10.36 13.63 -41.15
CA VAL A 194 -9.92 14.14 -39.83
C VAL A 194 -10.76 13.54 -38.70
N ALA A 195 -12.07 13.37 -38.89
CA ALA A 195 -12.95 12.79 -37.89
C ALA A 195 -12.62 11.31 -37.62
N ILE A 196 -12.42 10.50 -38.66
CA ILE A 196 -12.03 9.09 -38.53
C ILE A 196 -10.67 8.97 -37.85
N ALA A 197 -9.68 9.76 -38.27
CA ALA A 197 -8.36 9.79 -37.64
C ALA A 197 -8.43 10.17 -36.15
N THR A 198 -9.27 11.16 -35.80
CA THR A 198 -9.52 11.57 -34.42
C THR A 198 -10.13 10.44 -33.60
N MET A 199 -11.12 9.73 -34.15
CA MET A 199 -11.79 8.62 -33.47
C MET A 199 -10.81 7.48 -33.16
N LEU A 200 -9.95 7.12 -34.13
CA LEU A 200 -8.92 6.09 -33.95
C LEU A 200 -7.88 6.46 -32.89
N LEU A 201 -7.42 7.73 -32.88
CA LEU A 201 -6.46 8.20 -31.89
C LEU A 201 -7.04 8.26 -30.47
N VAL A 202 -8.30 8.66 -30.33
CA VAL A 202 -9.00 8.63 -29.04
C VAL A 202 -9.15 7.20 -28.54
N LEU A 203 -9.51 6.26 -29.41
CA LEU A 203 -9.61 4.83 -29.06
C LEU A 203 -8.25 4.27 -28.60
N MET A 204 -7.18 4.55 -29.35
CA MET A 204 -5.82 4.12 -28.99
C MET A 204 -5.37 4.74 -27.65
N GLY A 205 -5.64 6.02 -27.44
CA GLY A 205 -5.36 6.73 -26.19
C GLY A 205 -6.10 6.15 -25.00
N PHE A 206 -7.37 5.75 -25.18
CA PHE A 206 -8.17 5.10 -24.14
C PHE A 206 -7.60 3.73 -23.74
N ILE A 207 -7.24 2.89 -24.73
CA ILE A 207 -6.63 1.58 -24.48
C ILE A 207 -5.28 1.75 -23.76
N ALA A 208 -4.41 2.64 -24.25
CA ALA A 208 -3.12 2.93 -23.64
C ALA A 208 -3.27 3.43 -22.18
N SER A 209 -4.25 4.29 -21.95
CA SER A 209 -4.59 4.84 -20.63
C SER A 209 -4.99 3.76 -19.62
N ILE A 210 -5.80 2.78 -20.02
CA ILE A 210 -6.17 1.64 -19.16
C ILE A 210 -4.94 0.78 -18.83
N ILE A 211 -4.09 0.50 -19.80
CA ILE A 211 -2.87 -0.31 -19.61
C ILE A 211 -1.93 0.38 -18.63
N LEU A 212 -1.64 1.66 -18.85
CA LEU A 212 -0.74 2.45 -18.01
C LEU A 212 -1.30 2.60 -16.59
N GLY A 213 -2.60 2.88 -16.45
CA GLY A 213 -3.29 2.97 -15.17
C GLY A 213 -3.15 1.68 -14.36
N LYS A 214 -3.34 0.51 -14.99
CA LYS A 214 -3.15 -0.79 -14.32
C LYS A 214 -1.70 -1.07 -13.95
N ARG A 215 -0.73 -0.69 -14.79
CA ARG A 215 0.72 -0.86 -14.51
C ARG A 215 1.20 -0.04 -13.32
N LEU A 216 0.57 1.09 -13.02
CA LEU A 216 0.91 1.93 -11.87
C LEU A 216 0.09 1.58 -10.62
N SER A 217 -1.22 1.43 -10.75
CA SER A 217 -2.13 1.31 -9.60
C SER A 217 -2.02 -0.01 -8.84
N ARG A 218 -1.84 -1.15 -9.54
CA ARG A 218 -1.75 -2.48 -8.89
C ARG A 218 -0.60 -2.59 -7.87
N PRO A 219 0.65 -2.27 -8.23
CA PRO A 219 1.77 -2.39 -7.28
C PRO A 219 1.66 -1.42 -6.11
N ILE A 220 1.13 -0.21 -6.32
CA ILE A 220 0.86 0.72 -5.22
C ILE A 220 -0.11 0.10 -4.21
N HIS A 221 -1.20 -0.53 -4.69
CA HIS A 221 -2.12 -1.23 -3.79
C HIS A 221 -1.46 -2.42 -3.08
N GLN A 222 -0.60 -3.18 -3.76
CA GLN A 222 0.15 -4.27 -3.15
C GLN A 222 1.09 -3.77 -2.04
N LEU A 223 1.81 -2.68 -2.27
CA LEU A 223 2.66 -2.02 -1.28
C LEU A 223 1.85 -1.52 -0.08
N VAL A 224 0.71 -0.87 -0.31
CA VAL A 224 -0.17 -0.41 0.78
C VAL A 224 -0.69 -1.58 1.61
N ASN A 225 -1.15 -2.66 0.97
CA ASN A 225 -1.66 -3.83 1.68
C ASN A 225 -0.56 -4.55 2.47
N ALA A 226 0.62 -4.71 1.88
CA ALA A 226 1.75 -5.31 2.54
C ALA A 226 2.25 -4.46 3.71
N SER A 227 2.23 -3.14 3.60
CA SER A 227 2.55 -2.23 4.72
C SER A 227 1.56 -2.39 5.86
N ARG A 228 0.25 -2.55 5.57
CA ARG A 228 -0.77 -2.85 6.58
C ARG A 228 -0.59 -4.23 7.21
N ALA A 229 -0.20 -5.23 6.43
CA ALA A 229 0.08 -6.58 6.94
C ALA A 229 1.29 -6.59 7.89
N ILE A 230 2.39 -5.94 7.51
CA ILE A 230 3.57 -5.75 8.37
C ILE A 230 3.19 -5.02 9.66
N ALA A 231 2.37 -3.97 9.58
CA ALA A 231 1.89 -3.25 10.76
C ALA A 231 1.00 -4.10 11.68
N ALA A 232 0.37 -5.15 11.14
CA ALA A 232 -0.40 -6.14 11.90
C ALA A 232 0.45 -7.31 12.43
N GLY A 233 1.76 -7.32 12.18
CA GLY A 233 2.68 -8.37 12.60
C GLY A 233 2.87 -9.51 11.60
N ASP A 234 2.27 -9.43 10.41
CA ASP A 234 2.50 -10.40 9.34
C ASP A 234 3.72 -9.98 8.50
N TYR A 235 4.87 -10.59 8.82
CA TYR A 235 6.15 -10.33 8.15
C TYR A 235 6.47 -11.34 7.03
N GLU A 236 5.53 -12.21 6.64
CA GLU A 236 5.75 -13.20 5.57
C GLU A 236 5.44 -12.65 4.17
N VAL A 237 4.98 -11.40 4.07
CA VAL A 237 4.62 -10.81 2.79
C VAL A 237 5.83 -10.69 1.87
N ARG A 238 5.70 -11.19 0.64
CA ARG A 238 6.76 -11.15 -0.37
C ARG A 238 6.26 -10.66 -1.73
N PHE A 239 7.10 -9.88 -2.39
CA PHE A 239 6.89 -9.44 -3.77
C PHE A 239 7.78 -10.24 -4.74
N ASN A 240 7.17 -11.06 -5.60
CA ASN A 240 7.89 -11.98 -6.52
C ASN A 240 8.07 -11.46 -7.95
N GLY A 241 7.88 -10.15 -8.19
CA GLY A 241 7.97 -9.54 -9.52
C GLY A 241 9.29 -8.79 -9.74
N ARG A 242 9.96 -9.01 -10.88
CA ARG A 242 11.10 -8.19 -11.30
C ARG A 242 10.61 -6.92 -12.00
N ARG A 243 10.53 -5.81 -11.26
CA ARG A 243 10.45 -4.45 -11.80
C ARG A 243 11.81 -3.78 -11.69
N SER A 244 12.20 -3.04 -12.72
CA SER A 244 13.49 -2.33 -12.79
C SER A 244 13.36 -0.82 -12.61
N ASP A 245 12.23 -0.36 -12.05
CA ASP A 245 11.95 1.04 -11.77
C ASP A 245 11.91 1.32 -10.26
N GLU A 246 11.59 2.55 -9.87
CA GLU A 246 11.57 3.01 -8.48
C GLU A 246 10.57 2.21 -7.63
N LEU A 247 9.45 1.77 -8.23
CA LEU A 247 8.49 0.90 -7.55
C LEU A 247 9.08 -0.50 -7.32
N GLY A 248 9.85 -1.02 -8.27
CA GLY A 248 10.62 -2.25 -8.08
C GLY A 248 11.65 -2.13 -6.95
N GLN A 249 12.42 -1.03 -6.91
CA GLN A 249 13.38 -0.77 -5.82
C GLN A 249 12.68 -0.71 -4.46
N LEU A 250 11.53 -0.04 -4.37
CA LEU A 250 10.74 0.02 -3.14
C LEU A 250 10.20 -1.35 -2.72
N MET A 251 9.73 -2.17 -3.66
CA MET A 251 9.28 -3.54 -3.39
C MET A 251 10.43 -4.41 -2.85
N THR A 252 11.64 -4.27 -3.40
CA THR A 252 12.84 -4.97 -2.90
C THR A 252 13.21 -4.50 -1.50
N ALA A 253 13.29 -3.20 -1.25
CA ALA A 253 13.60 -2.65 0.08
C ALA A 253 12.57 -3.09 1.13
N MET A 254 11.31 -3.21 0.74
CA MET A 254 10.25 -3.67 1.62
C MET A 254 10.30 -5.17 1.91
N ASN A 255 10.71 -6.00 0.94
CA ASN A 255 11.02 -7.41 1.18
C ASN A 255 12.16 -7.55 2.20
N GLU A 256 13.25 -6.80 2.03
CA GLU A 256 14.40 -6.81 2.97
C GLU A 256 13.99 -6.38 4.39
N MET A 257 13.15 -5.34 4.50
CA MET A 257 12.60 -4.91 5.79
C MET A 257 11.77 -6.01 6.44
N SER A 258 10.85 -6.63 5.68
CA SER A 258 9.99 -7.70 6.17
C SER A 258 10.79 -8.92 6.63
N GLU A 259 11.87 -9.25 5.91
CA GLU A 259 12.78 -10.33 6.28
C GLU A 259 13.52 -10.04 7.58
N LYS A 260 14.07 -8.83 7.75
CA LYS A 260 14.73 -8.42 8.99
C LYS A 260 13.79 -8.39 10.18
N LEU A 261 12.54 -7.98 9.99
CA LEU A 261 11.53 -8.00 11.05
C LEU A 261 11.18 -9.43 11.47
N LEU A 262 11.03 -10.34 10.51
CA LEU A 262 10.79 -11.76 10.78
C LEU A 262 11.98 -12.41 11.50
N GLU A 263 13.22 -12.08 11.11
CA GLU A 263 14.42 -12.54 11.79
C GLU A 263 14.46 -12.03 13.24
N LYS A 264 14.18 -10.75 13.45
CA LYS A 264 14.09 -10.15 14.80
C LYS A 264 13.04 -10.86 15.66
N GLU A 265 11.86 -11.13 15.13
CA GLU A 265 10.82 -11.85 15.85
C GLU A 265 11.27 -13.27 16.25
N ARG A 266 11.95 -14.00 15.34
CA ARG A 266 12.50 -15.32 15.65
C ARG A 266 13.57 -15.26 16.75
N VAL A 267 14.41 -14.22 16.74
CA VAL A 267 15.39 -13.98 17.80
C VAL A 267 14.69 -13.74 19.13
N GLU A 268 13.68 -12.86 19.17
CA GLU A 268 12.90 -12.57 20.38
C GLU A 268 12.18 -13.82 20.90
N GLN A 269 11.53 -14.59 20.03
CA GLN A 269 10.88 -15.86 20.38
C GLN A 269 11.86 -16.89 20.92
N THR A 270 13.04 -17.01 20.32
CA THR A 270 14.09 -17.92 20.79
C THR A 270 14.63 -17.46 22.14
N PHE A 271 14.93 -16.18 22.30
CA PHE A 271 15.44 -15.59 23.54
C PHE A 271 14.45 -15.75 24.70
N SER A 272 13.14 -15.66 24.44
CA SER A 272 12.09 -15.86 25.45
C SER A 272 12.10 -17.26 26.10
N ARG A 273 12.69 -18.27 25.46
CA ARG A 273 12.83 -19.63 26.02
C ARG A 273 13.99 -19.75 27.00
N TYR A 274 14.96 -18.83 26.93
CA TYR A 274 16.18 -18.86 27.76
C TYR A 274 16.15 -17.83 28.89
N VAL A 275 15.23 -16.85 28.84
CA VAL A 275 15.08 -15.82 29.86
C VAL A 275 13.64 -15.77 30.34
N ALA A 276 13.43 -15.84 31.66
CA ALA A 276 12.08 -15.76 32.23
C ALA A 276 11.34 -14.48 31.75
N PRO A 277 10.06 -14.56 31.34
CA PRO A 277 9.33 -13.42 30.75
C PRO A 277 9.35 -12.16 31.61
N LYS A 278 9.33 -12.34 32.95
CA LYS A 278 9.37 -11.24 33.93
C LYS A 278 10.73 -10.54 33.93
N VAL A 279 11.82 -11.28 33.71
CA VAL A 279 13.18 -10.73 33.60
C VAL A 279 13.35 -10.03 32.24
N ALA A 280 12.94 -10.66 31.15
CA ALA A 280 13.01 -10.07 29.81
C ALA A 280 12.21 -8.75 29.71
N LYS A 281 10.98 -8.73 30.23
CA LYS A 281 10.14 -7.53 30.27
C LYS A 281 10.78 -6.39 31.07
N GLU A 282 11.37 -6.71 32.21
CA GLU A 282 12.01 -5.70 33.07
C GLU A 282 13.30 -5.14 32.44
N LEU A 283 14.09 -5.99 31.78
CA LEU A 283 15.30 -5.59 31.04
C LEU A 283 14.97 -4.72 29.81
N LEU A 284 13.86 -5.00 29.11
CA LEU A 284 13.40 -4.20 27.97
C LEU A 284 12.79 -2.87 28.40
N ALA A 285 12.15 -2.82 29.57
CA ALA A 285 11.51 -1.61 30.09
C ALA A 285 12.49 -0.63 30.73
N ASN A 286 13.59 -1.13 31.31
CA ASN A 286 14.58 -0.33 32.02
C ASN A 286 15.99 -0.63 31.49
N SER A 287 16.48 0.24 30.61
CA SER A 287 17.81 0.11 30.00
C SER A 287 18.94 0.06 31.05
N ASP A 288 18.77 0.73 32.19
CA ASP A 288 19.73 0.76 33.29
C ASP A 288 19.83 -0.58 34.06
N LEU A 289 18.82 -1.45 33.95
CA LEU A 289 18.90 -2.84 34.50
C LEU A 289 19.65 -3.78 33.56
N ALA A 290 19.98 -3.36 32.33
CA ALA A 290 20.77 -4.15 31.39
C ALA A 290 22.27 -4.12 31.71
N ASP A 291 22.75 -3.10 32.41
CA ASP A 291 24.15 -2.97 32.83
C ASP A 291 24.49 -3.89 34.02
N LEU A 292 25.78 -4.21 34.17
CA LEU A 292 26.30 -5.00 35.29
C LEU A 292 26.01 -4.31 36.62
N GLY A 293 25.38 -5.03 37.54
CA GLY A 293 25.01 -4.50 38.84
C GLY A 293 23.80 -5.21 39.42
N GLY A 294 23.40 -4.80 40.62
CA GLY A 294 22.21 -5.33 41.25
C GLY A 294 21.70 -4.40 42.32
N ARG A 295 20.46 -4.62 42.74
CA ARG A 295 19.82 -3.89 43.83
C ARG A 295 19.60 -4.81 45.01
N ASN A 296 19.69 -4.25 46.22
CA ASN A 296 19.30 -4.96 47.42
C ASN A 296 17.78 -5.13 47.40
N VAL A 297 17.33 -6.38 47.48
CA VAL A 297 15.92 -6.77 47.56
C VAL A 297 15.71 -7.63 48.80
N ASN A 298 14.52 -7.54 49.37
CA ASN A 298 14.03 -8.54 50.32
C ASN A 298 13.16 -9.52 49.54
N ALA A 299 13.61 -10.77 49.45
CA ALA A 299 13.02 -11.80 48.58
C ALA A 299 13.09 -13.17 49.24
N SER A 300 12.46 -14.18 48.63
CA SER A 300 12.57 -15.58 49.04
C SER A 300 13.18 -16.44 47.94
N VAL A 301 14.02 -17.38 48.34
CA VAL A 301 14.62 -18.37 47.46
C VAL A 301 14.17 -19.76 47.89
N LEU A 302 13.78 -20.55 46.90
CA LEU A 302 13.44 -21.96 47.03
C LEU A 302 14.47 -22.78 46.26
N PHE A 303 15.03 -23.80 46.92
CA PHE A 303 15.79 -24.87 46.28
C PHE A 303 14.97 -26.15 46.38
N ALA A 304 14.78 -26.86 45.27
CA ALA A 304 14.15 -28.17 45.22
C ALA A 304 15.10 -29.15 44.54
N ASP A 305 15.54 -30.18 45.25
CA ASP A 305 16.59 -31.11 44.83
C ASP A 305 16.08 -32.57 44.90
N ILE A 306 16.47 -33.43 43.95
CA ILE A 306 15.94 -34.80 43.90
C ILE A 306 16.71 -35.69 44.88
N VAL A 307 15.98 -36.38 45.76
CA VAL A 307 16.59 -37.29 46.74
C VAL A 307 17.29 -38.45 46.01
N GLY A 308 18.61 -38.57 46.21
CA GLY A 308 19.39 -39.69 45.68
C GLY A 308 19.57 -39.69 44.16
N PHE A 309 19.42 -38.53 43.51
CA PHE A 309 19.50 -38.42 42.04
C PHE A 309 20.79 -38.97 41.45
N THR A 310 21.94 -38.73 42.08
CA THR A 310 23.23 -39.25 41.58
C THR A 310 23.16 -40.76 41.37
N THR A 311 22.72 -41.50 42.37
CA THR A 311 22.57 -42.97 42.28
C THR A 311 21.48 -43.41 41.31
N LEU A 312 20.41 -42.61 41.15
CA LEU A 312 19.35 -42.89 40.17
C LEU A 312 19.87 -42.72 38.74
N SER A 313 20.56 -41.61 38.46
CA SER A 313 21.09 -41.24 37.15
C SER A 313 22.14 -42.23 36.62
N GLU A 314 22.98 -42.78 37.50
CA GLU A 314 23.96 -43.83 37.16
C GLU A 314 23.31 -45.13 36.65
N LYS A 315 22.05 -45.38 36.99
CA LYS A 315 21.29 -46.58 36.62
C LYS A 315 20.35 -46.36 35.43
N MET A 316 20.30 -45.15 34.89
CA MET A 316 19.38 -44.76 33.82
C MET A 316 20.14 -44.36 32.55
N PRO A 317 19.61 -44.68 31.35
CA PRO A 317 20.11 -44.11 30.10
C PRO A 317 20.07 -42.56 30.13
N PRO A 318 21.08 -41.85 29.60
CA PRO A 318 21.13 -40.38 29.66
C PRO A 318 19.91 -39.66 29.05
N ASP A 319 19.34 -40.21 27.98
CA ASP A 319 18.10 -39.72 27.35
C ASP A 319 16.88 -39.86 28.27
N LYS A 320 16.82 -40.92 29.07
CA LYS A 320 15.75 -41.12 30.06
C LYS A 320 15.93 -40.26 31.30
N VAL A 321 17.17 -39.93 31.66
CA VAL A 321 17.45 -38.95 32.72
C VAL A 321 16.99 -37.56 32.28
N SER A 322 17.28 -37.15 31.05
CA SER A 322 16.85 -35.83 30.55
C SER A 322 15.33 -35.74 30.37
N GLU A 323 14.67 -36.80 29.89
CA GLU A 323 13.20 -36.87 29.81
C GLU A 323 12.56 -36.70 31.21
N LEU A 324 13.09 -37.41 32.21
CA LEU A 324 12.64 -37.31 33.59
C LEU A 324 12.82 -35.88 34.16
N LEU A 325 13.99 -35.28 33.97
CA LEU A 325 14.25 -33.92 34.44
C LEU A 325 13.33 -32.91 33.75
N ASN A 326 13.18 -33.00 32.43
CA ASN A 326 12.32 -32.09 31.67
C ASN A 326 10.86 -32.18 32.09
N GLU A 327 10.34 -33.39 32.36
CA GLU A 327 8.99 -33.61 32.88
C GLU A 327 8.79 -32.85 34.22
N TYR A 328 9.64 -33.13 35.21
CA TYR A 328 9.51 -32.52 36.54
C TYR A 328 9.82 -31.03 36.53
N PHE A 329 10.81 -30.58 35.77
CA PHE A 329 11.14 -29.15 35.63
C PHE A 329 10.01 -28.38 34.93
N GLY A 330 9.31 -29.00 33.97
CA GLY A 330 8.10 -28.43 33.37
C GLY A 330 7.02 -28.13 34.41
N TYR A 331 6.64 -29.14 35.20
CA TYR A 331 5.64 -28.96 36.26
C TYR A 331 6.09 -27.96 37.34
N ILE A 332 7.36 -28.02 37.77
CA ILE A 332 7.89 -27.09 38.77
C ILE A 332 7.90 -25.65 38.23
N ALA A 333 8.27 -25.44 36.97
CA ALA A 333 8.27 -24.11 36.36
C ALA A 333 6.85 -23.51 36.32
N GLU A 334 5.83 -24.31 35.98
CA GLU A 334 4.42 -23.88 36.01
C GLU A 334 3.95 -23.52 37.43
N ILE A 335 4.27 -24.37 38.41
CA ILE A 335 3.93 -24.12 39.82
C ILE A 335 4.60 -22.83 40.32
N VAL A 336 5.89 -22.64 40.03
CA VAL A 336 6.64 -21.44 40.41
C VAL A 336 6.01 -20.20 39.79
N HIS A 337 5.66 -20.26 38.50
CA HIS A 337 5.01 -19.15 37.79
C HIS A 337 3.65 -18.78 38.40
N MET A 338 2.84 -19.79 38.75
CA MET A 338 1.52 -19.62 39.37
C MET A 338 1.59 -18.90 40.73
N TYR A 339 2.69 -19.06 41.45
CA TYR A 339 2.98 -18.34 42.69
C TYR A 339 3.86 -17.10 42.46
N HIS A 340 3.82 -16.51 41.26
CA HIS A 340 4.49 -15.25 40.91
C HIS A 340 6.02 -15.25 41.02
N GLY A 341 6.62 -16.44 41.19
CA GLY A 341 8.05 -16.65 41.15
C GLY A 341 8.57 -16.82 39.73
N HIS A 342 9.89 -16.95 39.62
CA HIS A 342 10.56 -17.36 38.39
C HIS A 342 11.68 -18.34 38.71
N ILE A 343 11.97 -19.22 37.75
CA ILE A 343 13.16 -20.07 37.81
C ILE A 343 14.37 -19.18 37.54
N ASP A 344 15.32 -19.18 38.47
CA ASP A 344 16.60 -18.49 38.34
C ASP A 344 17.57 -19.36 37.53
N LYS A 345 17.75 -20.61 37.95
CA LYS A 345 18.52 -21.61 37.20
C LYS A 345 18.22 -23.05 37.62
N TYR A 346 18.58 -23.97 36.74
CA TYR A 346 18.70 -25.40 37.03
C TYR A 346 20.16 -25.73 37.33
N ILE A 347 20.40 -26.47 38.42
CA ILE A 347 21.73 -26.86 38.89
C ILE A 347 21.77 -28.38 38.99
N GLY A 348 22.03 -29.07 37.88
CA GLY A 348 21.89 -30.53 37.82
C GLY A 348 20.43 -30.93 37.95
N ASP A 349 20.10 -31.67 39.00
CA ASP A 349 18.74 -32.06 39.41
C ASP A 349 18.04 -31.07 40.33
N CYS A 350 18.75 -30.01 40.74
CA CYS A 350 18.21 -28.99 41.61
C CYS A 350 17.58 -27.84 40.82
N VAL A 351 16.40 -27.40 41.27
CA VAL A 351 15.72 -26.19 40.79
C VAL A 351 15.93 -25.07 41.79
N MET A 352 16.43 -23.92 41.33
CA MET A 352 16.46 -22.68 42.11
C MET A 352 15.40 -21.72 41.59
N ALA A 353 14.47 -21.34 42.46
CA ALA A 353 13.39 -20.39 42.16
C ALA A 353 13.42 -19.19 43.10
N VAL A 354 13.02 -18.03 42.59
CA VAL A 354 13.08 -16.74 43.30
C VAL A 354 11.72 -16.05 43.27
N PHE A 355 11.31 -15.54 44.43
CA PHE A 355 10.06 -14.83 44.69
C PHE A 355 10.37 -13.45 45.27
N GLY A 356 9.66 -12.40 44.85
CA GLY A 356 9.94 -11.02 45.27
C GLY A 356 11.06 -10.29 44.52
N ALA A 357 11.58 -10.90 43.44
CA ALA A 357 12.46 -10.26 42.47
C ALA A 357 12.20 -10.85 41.06
N PRO A 358 12.46 -10.14 39.94
CA PRO A 358 12.68 -8.70 39.86
C PRO A 358 11.45 -7.89 40.28
N GLY A 359 10.22 -8.38 40.11
CA GLY A 359 9.04 -7.65 40.58
C GLY A 359 8.92 -7.68 42.11
N GLN A 360 8.51 -6.57 42.73
CA GLN A 360 8.17 -6.54 44.15
C GLN A 360 6.95 -7.43 44.42
N ASP A 361 7.02 -8.22 45.48
CA ASP A 361 5.94 -9.08 45.95
C ASP A 361 6.02 -9.14 47.47
N ASP A 362 5.10 -8.47 48.16
CA ASP A 362 5.12 -8.39 49.63
C ASP A 362 4.76 -9.73 50.30
N LEU A 363 4.20 -10.69 49.53
CA LEU A 363 3.86 -12.03 49.98
C LEU A 363 4.87 -13.08 49.51
N HIS A 364 6.06 -12.67 49.07
CA HIS A 364 7.09 -13.54 48.49
C HIS A 364 7.40 -14.79 49.34
N ALA A 365 7.46 -14.66 50.66
CA ALA A 365 7.71 -15.78 51.57
C ALA A 365 6.56 -16.78 51.61
N GLN A 366 5.32 -16.30 51.50
CA GLN A 366 4.14 -17.16 51.44
C GLN A 366 4.09 -17.93 50.14
N HIS A 367 4.25 -17.21 49.03
CA HIS A 367 4.27 -17.78 47.69
C HIS A 367 5.33 -18.86 47.56
N ALA A 368 6.54 -18.62 48.09
CA ALA A 368 7.61 -19.61 48.10
C ALA A 368 7.24 -20.88 48.89
N VAL A 369 6.63 -20.75 50.07
CA VAL A 369 6.25 -21.92 50.89
C VAL A 369 5.04 -22.66 50.30
N GLU A 370 4.05 -21.95 49.77
CA GLU A 370 2.90 -22.56 49.09
C GLU A 370 3.32 -23.27 47.81
N CYS A 371 4.26 -22.68 47.06
CA CYS A 371 4.93 -23.33 45.94
C CYS A 371 5.64 -24.62 46.38
N ALA A 372 6.42 -24.59 47.47
CA ALA A 372 7.11 -25.77 47.99
C ALA A 372 6.16 -26.92 48.34
N VAL A 373 5.05 -26.59 49.01
CA VAL A 373 4.01 -27.59 49.36
C VAL A 373 3.35 -28.15 48.10
N LEU A 374 3.03 -27.30 47.11
CA LEU A 374 2.42 -27.75 45.87
C LEU A 374 3.37 -28.64 45.04
N ILE A 375 4.67 -28.38 45.06
CA ILE A 375 5.67 -29.26 44.45
C ILE A 375 5.64 -30.65 45.10
N GLN A 376 5.59 -30.75 46.44
CA GLN A 376 5.49 -32.05 47.12
C GLN A 376 4.18 -32.78 46.80
N ASP A 377 3.05 -32.07 46.77
CA ASP A 377 1.76 -32.66 46.39
C ASP A 377 1.78 -33.17 44.93
N MET A 378 2.38 -32.41 44.01
CA MET A 378 2.56 -32.78 42.61
C MET A 378 3.41 -34.06 42.48
N VAL A 379 4.53 -34.12 43.20
CA VAL A 379 5.40 -35.30 43.23
C VAL A 379 4.65 -36.53 43.75
N ALA A 380 3.82 -36.38 44.79
CA ALA A 380 3.01 -37.47 45.32
C ALA A 380 2.03 -38.02 44.26
N VAL A 381 1.36 -37.15 43.51
CA VAL A 381 0.45 -37.56 42.42
C VAL A 381 1.22 -38.27 41.30
N LEU A 382 2.36 -37.72 40.87
CA LEU A 382 3.18 -38.35 39.84
C LEU A 382 3.75 -39.70 40.30
N ASN A 383 4.06 -39.86 41.59
CA ASN A 383 4.51 -41.13 42.14
C ASN A 383 3.44 -42.23 42.06
N GLU A 384 2.16 -41.92 42.24
CA GLU A 384 1.08 -42.91 42.02
C GLU A 384 1.09 -43.41 40.57
N LYS A 385 1.27 -42.51 39.59
CA LYS A 385 1.44 -42.88 38.17
C LYS A 385 2.69 -43.73 37.96
N ARG A 386 3.84 -43.31 38.50
CA ARG A 386 5.12 -44.05 38.38
C ARG A 386 5.02 -45.46 38.99
N LYS A 387 4.38 -45.58 40.14
CA LYS A 387 4.14 -46.86 40.83
C LYS A 387 3.28 -47.79 39.99
N SER A 388 2.23 -47.25 39.33
CA SER A 388 1.39 -48.04 38.41
C SER A 388 2.17 -48.57 37.19
N LEU A 389 3.23 -47.86 36.79
CA LEU A 389 4.15 -48.22 35.71
C LEU A 389 5.36 -49.05 36.18
N GLY A 390 5.45 -49.40 37.47
CA GLY A 390 6.60 -50.12 38.04
C GLY A 390 7.90 -49.32 38.09
N LEU A 391 7.83 -47.99 37.99
CA LEU A 391 8.97 -47.08 38.06
C LEU A 391 9.28 -46.68 39.50
N THR A 392 10.54 -46.33 39.77
CA THR A 392 10.97 -45.85 41.10
C THR A 392 10.34 -44.50 41.44
N GLU A 393 9.75 -44.40 42.62
CA GLU A 393 9.20 -43.17 43.17
C GLU A 393 10.30 -42.11 43.36
N LEU A 394 9.95 -40.84 43.17
CA LEU A 394 10.83 -39.71 43.38
C LEU A 394 10.43 -38.94 44.62
N MET A 395 11.42 -38.36 45.30
CA MET A 395 11.18 -37.44 46.41
C MET A 395 12.05 -36.22 46.20
N PHE A 396 11.60 -35.08 46.71
CA PHE A 396 12.37 -33.85 46.69
C PHE A 396 12.75 -33.42 48.11
N HIS A 397 13.97 -32.94 48.24
CA HIS A 397 14.41 -32.10 49.34
C HIS A 397 14.09 -30.65 48.98
N ILE A 398 13.32 -29.93 49.81
CA ILE A 398 12.99 -28.53 49.53
C ILE A 398 13.43 -27.63 50.69
N GLY A 399 14.21 -26.61 50.36
CA GLY A 399 14.67 -25.58 51.29
C GLY A 399 14.18 -24.19 50.89
N VAL A 400 13.56 -23.45 51.83
CA VAL A 400 13.10 -22.08 51.58
C VAL A 400 13.65 -21.10 52.61
N ASN A 401 14.30 -20.03 52.14
CA ASN A 401 14.77 -18.94 52.99
C ASN A 401 14.34 -17.58 52.45
N SER A 402 14.02 -16.68 53.37
CA SER A 402 13.63 -15.29 53.09
C SER A 402 14.66 -14.33 53.69
N GLY A 403 14.96 -13.24 53.00
CA GLY A 403 15.80 -12.17 53.55
C GLY A 403 16.42 -11.28 52.48
N ASN A 404 17.32 -10.40 52.94
CA ASN A 404 18.02 -9.47 52.06
C ASN A 404 19.04 -10.18 51.18
N MET A 405 18.98 -9.89 49.87
CA MET A 405 19.90 -10.40 48.85
C MET A 405 20.12 -9.36 47.76
N LEU A 406 21.19 -9.52 46.98
CA LEU A 406 21.47 -8.72 45.81
C LEU A 406 20.82 -9.38 44.59
N ALA A 407 19.92 -8.70 43.90
CA ALA A 407 19.33 -9.18 42.64
C ALA A 407 19.79 -8.31 41.47
N GLY A 408 20.28 -8.92 40.40
CA GLY A 408 20.74 -8.18 39.23
C GLY A 408 21.50 -9.01 38.20
N ASN A 409 22.04 -8.34 37.18
CA ASN A 409 22.82 -8.97 36.12
C ASN A 409 24.25 -9.22 36.60
N ILE A 410 24.60 -10.50 36.72
CA ILE A 410 25.91 -10.96 37.20
C ILE A 410 26.59 -11.76 36.09
N GLY A 411 27.85 -11.45 35.81
CA GLY A 411 28.63 -12.15 34.80
C GLY A 411 29.68 -11.25 34.13
N SER A 412 30.00 -11.55 32.88
CA SER A 412 30.84 -10.72 32.02
C SER A 412 30.00 -10.06 30.93
N SER A 413 30.58 -9.12 30.18
CA SER A 413 29.93 -8.48 29.03
C SER A 413 29.47 -9.48 27.94
N GLU A 414 30.09 -10.66 27.88
CA GLU A 414 29.76 -11.71 26.91
C GLU A 414 28.69 -12.68 27.41
N ARG A 415 28.54 -12.81 28.74
CA ARG A 415 27.57 -13.71 29.36
C ARG A 415 27.11 -13.15 30.70
N MET A 416 25.86 -12.72 30.74
CA MET A 416 25.19 -12.22 31.95
C MET A 416 23.99 -13.10 32.28
N ASP A 417 23.87 -13.45 33.56
CA ASP A 417 22.67 -14.07 34.10
C ASP A 417 22.03 -13.09 35.09
N TYR A 418 20.74 -12.78 34.92
CA TYR A 418 19.99 -12.14 35.99
C TYR A 418 19.80 -13.14 37.11
N THR A 419 20.35 -12.86 38.29
CA THR A 419 20.31 -13.81 39.41
C THR A 419 20.31 -13.10 40.77
N VAL A 420 20.01 -13.87 41.82
CA VAL A 420 20.14 -13.42 43.21
C VAL A 420 21.38 -13.99 43.89
N MET A 421 22.06 -13.16 44.68
CA MET A 421 23.25 -13.54 45.44
C MET A 421 23.20 -13.04 46.88
N GLY A 422 23.86 -13.78 47.77
CA GLY A 422 24.07 -13.36 49.15
C GLY A 422 23.85 -14.48 50.15
N ARG A 423 23.99 -14.13 51.43
CA ARG A 423 23.83 -15.09 52.54
C ARG A 423 22.47 -15.79 52.52
N ALA A 424 21.39 -15.07 52.19
CA ALA A 424 20.05 -15.63 52.15
C ALA A 424 19.88 -16.77 51.13
N VAL A 425 20.55 -16.67 49.97
CA VAL A 425 20.54 -17.70 48.92
C VAL A 425 21.26 -18.96 49.39
N ASN A 426 22.44 -18.78 50.00
CA ASN A 426 23.23 -19.89 50.55
C ASN A 426 22.50 -20.62 51.69
N ILE A 427 21.72 -19.90 52.51
CA ILE A 427 20.88 -20.53 53.54
C ILE A 427 19.83 -21.43 52.90
N ALA A 428 19.09 -20.96 51.88
CA ALA A 428 18.06 -21.76 51.21
C ALA A 428 18.64 -23.07 50.65
N SER A 429 19.78 -23.00 49.96
CA SER A 429 20.48 -24.19 49.43
C SER A 429 20.86 -25.18 50.53
N ARG A 430 21.34 -24.69 51.68
CA ARG A 430 21.70 -25.54 52.83
C ARG A 430 20.49 -26.15 53.51
N LEU A 431 19.37 -25.43 53.59
CA LEU A 431 18.11 -25.96 54.11
C LEU A 431 17.61 -27.10 53.24
N SER A 432 17.76 -27.01 51.91
CA SER A 432 17.41 -28.10 51.00
C SER A 432 18.22 -29.35 51.33
N GLY A 433 19.56 -29.25 51.40
CA GLY A 433 20.41 -30.38 51.76
C GLY A 433 20.21 -30.96 53.18
N ALA A 434 19.55 -30.22 54.07
CA ALA A 434 19.22 -30.66 55.43
C ALA A 434 17.75 -31.12 55.59
N ALA A 435 16.91 -30.93 54.58
CA ALA A 435 15.52 -31.35 54.61
C ALA A 435 15.43 -32.88 54.62
N LEU A 436 14.40 -33.42 55.27
CA LEU A 436 14.09 -34.85 55.15
C LEU A 436 13.62 -35.18 53.72
N PRO A 437 13.74 -36.44 53.25
CA PRO A 437 13.15 -36.85 51.98
C PRO A 437 11.65 -36.54 51.93
N GLY A 438 11.20 -35.81 50.89
CA GLY A 438 9.81 -35.36 50.77
C GLY A 438 9.43 -34.21 51.73
N GLY A 439 10.40 -33.62 52.42
CA GLY A 439 10.19 -32.55 53.38
C GLY A 439 10.43 -31.15 52.82
N VAL A 440 9.77 -30.16 53.42
CA VAL A 440 10.03 -28.74 53.20
C VAL A 440 10.60 -28.14 54.48
N LEU A 441 11.84 -27.66 54.42
CA LEU A 441 12.55 -27.03 55.54
C LEU A 441 12.70 -25.53 55.31
N ILE A 442 12.31 -24.74 56.31
CA ILE A 442 12.36 -23.27 56.25
C ILE A 442 13.18 -22.68 57.39
N SER A 443 13.73 -21.49 57.18
CA SER A 443 14.39 -20.71 58.22
C SER A 443 13.39 -20.05 59.17
N ASP A 444 13.89 -19.61 60.32
CA ASP A 444 13.21 -18.70 61.25
C ASP A 444 12.68 -17.43 60.57
N ALA A 445 13.47 -16.78 59.71
CA ALA A 445 13.05 -15.57 59.00
C ALA A 445 11.85 -15.84 58.07
N THR A 446 11.83 -16.98 57.36
CA THR A 446 10.68 -17.39 56.56
C THR A 446 9.48 -17.71 57.44
N TYR A 447 9.70 -18.44 58.54
CA TYR A 447 8.65 -18.80 59.49
C TYR A 447 7.96 -17.55 60.07
N GLU A 448 8.72 -16.57 60.55
CA GLU A 448 8.18 -15.30 61.05
C GLU A 448 7.38 -14.53 59.98
N ALA A 449 7.85 -14.54 58.73
CA ALA A 449 7.17 -13.88 57.63
C ALA A 449 5.81 -14.52 57.31
N ILE A 450 5.72 -15.86 57.33
CA ILE A 450 4.48 -16.56 56.99
C ILE A 450 3.47 -16.64 58.14
N GLN A 451 3.94 -16.62 59.40
CA GLN A 451 3.05 -16.71 60.57
C GLN A 451 2.08 -15.53 60.69
N LYS A 452 2.43 -14.37 60.12
CA LYS A 452 1.56 -13.19 60.11
C LYS A 452 0.17 -13.45 59.52
N ASN A 453 0.04 -14.43 58.62
CA ASN A 453 -1.22 -14.75 57.97
C ASN A 453 -1.84 -16.07 58.45
N GLY A 454 -1.18 -16.84 59.33
CA GLY A 454 -1.80 -17.90 60.14
C GLY A 454 -2.32 -19.16 59.44
N HIS A 455 -1.96 -19.43 58.18
CA HIS A 455 -2.53 -20.57 57.41
C HIS A 455 -1.54 -21.69 57.08
N ILE A 456 -0.28 -21.58 57.51
CA ILE A 456 0.76 -22.58 57.27
C ILE A 456 1.18 -23.17 58.61
N GLN A 457 1.02 -24.49 58.77
CA GLN A 457 1.44 -25.21 59.96
C GLN A 457 2.91 -25.60 59.83
N CYS A 458 3.69 -25.31 60.87
CA CYS A 458 5.08 -25.71 60.94
C CYS A 458 5.43 -26.24 62.33
N LYS A 459 6.38 -27.15 62.38
CA LYS A 459 6.99 -27.64 63.64
C LYS A 459 8.46 -27.26 63.72
N PRO A 460 9.00 -26.98 64.92
CA PRO A 460 10.44 -26.81 65.10
C PRO A 460 11.22 -28.05 64.62
N ALA A 461 12.31 -27.83 63.89
CA ALA A 461 13.12 -28.87 63.27
C ALA A 461 14.59 -28.86 63.74
N GLY A 462 14.87 -28.15 64.82
CA GLY A 462 16.21 -28.01 65.39
C GLY A 462 16.97 -26.82 64.82
N VAL A 463 18.30 -26.95 64.76
CA VAL A 463 19.19 -25.91 64.25
C VAL A 463 20.12 -26.44 63.17
N VAL A 464 20.34 -25.63 62.13
CA VAL A 464 21.30 -25.92 61.07
C VAL A 464 22.48 -24.95 61.20
N THR A 465 23.70 -25.49 61.28
CA THR A 465 24.94 -24.69 61.29
C THR A 465 25.46 -24.52 59.87
N LEU A 466 25.66 -23.26 59.46
CA LEU A 466 26.24 -22.94 58.17
C LEU A 466 27.77 -22.98 58.28
N ARG A 467 28.44 -23.63 57.34
CA ARG A 467 29.91 -23.59 57.24
C ARG A 467 30.37 -22.14 57.10
N GLY A 468 31.13 -21.63 58.08
CA GLY A 468 31.60 -20.25 58.12
C GLY A 468 30.66 -19.25 58.82
N SER A 469 29.57 -19.71 59.45
CA SER A 469 28.72 -18.87 60.31
C SER A 469 28.81 -19.33 61.78
N ALA A 470 29.01 -18.38 62.68
CA ALA A 470 29.13 -18.66 64.12
C ALA A 470 27.78 -18.89 64.82
N GLN A 471 26.66 -18.52 64.18
CA GLN A 471 25.32 -18.60 64.79
C GLN A 471 24.51 -19.75 64.17
N PRO A 472 24.02 -20.70 64.99
CA PRO A 472 23.09 -21.73 64.54
C PRO A 472 21.76 -21.08 64.11
N LEU A 473 21.23 -21.49 62.96
CA LEU A 473 19.95 -21.01 62.45
C LEU A 473 18.83 -21.94 62.91
N ALA A 474 17.80 -21.40 63.56
CA ALA A 474 16.61 -22.19 63.89
C ALA A 474 15.84 -22.54 62.61
N THR A 475 15.38 -23.78 62.51
CA THR A 475 14.68 -24.28 61.35
C THR A 475 13.32 -24.86 61.72
N PHE A 476 12.41 -24.84 60.75
CA PHE A 476 11.05 -25.34 60.89
C PHE A 476 10.71 -26.25 59.72
N ILE A 477 10.04 -27.36 59.99
CA ILE A 477 9.45 -28.21 58.95
C ILE A 477 8.03 -27.71 58.69
N VAL A 478 7.69 -27.48 57.42
CA VAL A 478 6.31 -27.19 57.01
C VAL A 478 5.54 -28.51 57.00
N GLU A 479 4.42 -28.57 57.73
CA GLU A 479 3.60 -29.78 57.85
C GLU A 479 2.45 -29.79 56.84
N ASP A 480 1.64 -28.72 56.82
CA ASP A 480 0.59 -28.55 55.83
C ASP A 480 0.12 -27.08 55.77
N ILE A 481 -0.67 -26.77 54.74
CA ILE A 481 -1.47 -25.55 54.64
C ILE A 481 -2.89 -25.88 55.14
N ILE A 482 -3.49 -25.03 55.96
CA ILE A 482 -4.80 -25.27 56.58
C ILE A 482 -5.92 -24.38 56.03
N GLY A 483 -7.15 -24.86 56.21
CA GLY A 483 -8.38 -24.12 55.90
C GLY A 483 -8.63 -23.97 54.39
N LEU A 484 -9.34 -22.90 54.01
CA LEU A 484 -9.74 -22.62 52.62
C LEU A 484 -8.54 -22.59 51.66
N ARG A 485 -7.37 -22.20 52.15
CA ARG A 485 -6.16 -22.08 51.34
C ARG A 485 -5.65 -23.44 50.84
N ARG A 486 -5.84 -24.53 51.60
CA ARG A 486 -5.52 -25.90 51.16
C ARG A 486 -6.36 -26.34 49.97
N HIS A 487 -7.66 -25.99 49.95
CA HIS A 487 -8.54 -26.29 48.83
C HIS A 487 -8.12 -25.57 47.56
N LEU A 488 -7.70 -24.30 47.66
CA LEU A 488 -7.18 -23.54 46.52
C LEU A 488 -5.90 -24.14 45.97
N VAL A 489 -4.96 -24.53 46.84
CA VAL A 489 -3.69 -25.20 46.47
C VAL A 489 -3.97 -26.51 45.72
N LYS A 490 -4.90 -27.34 46.22
CA LYS A 490 -5.28 -28.59 45.53
C LYS A 490 -6.00 -28.35 44.20
N SER A 491 -6.90 -27.37 44.14
CA SER A 491 -7.60 -27.01 42.88
C SER A 491 -6.60 -26.61 41.79
N ARG A 492 -5.61 -25.81 42.16
CA ARG A 492 -4.51 -25.39 41.29
C ARG A 492 -3.66 -26.56 40.78
N LEU A 493 -3.41 -27.57 41.61
CA LEU A 493 -2.71 -28.78 41.19
C LEU A 493 -3.46 -29.50 40.06
N TYR A 494 -4.78 -29.65 40.20
CA TYR A 494 -5.61 -30.30 39.18
C TYR A 494 -5.60 -29.57 37.84
N GLU A 495 -5.59 -28.23 37.86
CA GLU A 495 -5.48 -27.43 36.64
C GLU A 495 -4.16 -27.73 35.91
N ILE A 496 -3.03 -27.69 36.62
CA ILE A 496 -1.69 -27.97 36.05
C ILE A 496 -1.63 -29.37 35.43
N LEU A 497 -2.03 -30.39 36.20
CA LEU A 497 -1.94 -31.78 35.73
C LEU A 497 -2.86 -32.04 34.53
N LYS A 498 -4.04 -31.43 34.49
CA LYS A 498 -4.98 -31.56 33.37
C LYS A 498 -4.47 -30.87 32.10
N TYR A 499 -3.94 -29.65 32.23
CA TYR A 499 -3.39 -28.91 31.09
C TYR A 499 -2.18 -29.62 30.48
N SER A 500 -1.35 -30.29 31.30
CA SER A 500 -0.20 -31.06 30.82
C SER A 500 -0.61 -32.35 30.09
N GLU A 501 -1.68 -33.05 30.52
CA GLU A 501 -2.21 -34.22 29.81
C GLU A 501 -2.84 -33.87 28.44
N GLU A 502 -3.32 -32.65 28.25
CA GLU A 502 -3.88 -32.17 26.96
C GLU A 502 -2.81 -31.61 26.00
N ALA A 503 -1.59 -31.34 26.50
CA ALA A 503 -0.49 -30.73 25.74
C ALA A 503 0.55 -31.74 25.19
N VAL A 504 0.46 -33.01 25.59
CA VAL A 504 1.27 -34.15 25.10
C VAL A 504 0.43 -35.00 24.15
#